data_AF-A0A2V9UW34-F1
#
_entry.id   AF-A0A2V9UW34-F1
#
_cell.length_a   1.000
_cell.length_b   1.000
_cell.length_c   1.000
_cell.angle_alpha   90.00
_cell.angle_beta   90.00
_cell.angle_gamma   90.00
#
_symmetry.space_group_name_H-M   'P 1'
#
loop_
_entity.id
_entity.type
_entity.pdbx_description
1 polymer ?
#
loop_
_entity_poly.entity_id
_entity_poly.type
_entity_poly.pdbx_seq_one_letter_code
_entity_poly.pdbx_strand_id
1 'polypeptide(L)'
;MDTLIAFIVAAALTLFFLRNYFKGIKERDAKARAAAEKGKLFSEGPKAQHPHIDNTYCIGCATCTTVCPEGDVLAMLGGKAVIVNGYKCIGHSLCADACPVGAITMVMANPSMGADMPTLTGEFETTVPNLFIVGELGGLALIKNAVNQGRECVDIILNRFTARGTARTMSDVLDVLVIGAGPAGIAASLRAIQHKMKYLTLERDEIGGTVAKYPRQKLVMTSPVEFPMYGKFKKTELSKENLLAFWDKVLHRADFKVRTGQRVEDIKRGPDGV
;
A
#
# COMPACT_ATOMS: atom_id res chain seq x y z
N MET A 1 -0.88 58.65 -28.78
CA MET A 1 -0.14 58.44 -27.52
C MET A 1 -0.80 57.36 -26.66
N ASP A 2 -2.13 57.30 -26.63
CA ASP A 2 -2.87 56.36 -25.76
C ASP A 2 -2.62 54.89 -26.07
N THR A 3 -2.44 54.53 -27.34
CA THR A 3 -2.07 53.17 -27.76
C THR A 3 -0.68 52.75 -27.27
N LEU A 4 0.31 53.66 -27.32
CA LEU A 4 1.67 53.41 -26.83
C LEU A 4 1.68 53.22 -25.31
N ILE A 5 0.93 54.05 -24.58
CA ILE A 5 0.79 53.95 -23.12
C ILE A 5 0.12 52.62 -22.75
N ALA A 6 -0.93 52.19 -23.47
CA ALA A 6 -1.58 50.91 -23.25
C ALA A 6 -0.62 49.72 -23.45
N PHE A 7 0.22 49.74 -24.49
CA PHE A 7 1.23 48.69 -24.71
C PHE A 7 2.31 48.66 -23.61
N ILE A 8 2.75 49.82 -23.14
CA ILE A 8 3.73 49.91 -22.03
C ILE A 8 3.16 49.33 -20.74
N VAL A 9 1.90 49.66 -20.41
CA VAL A 9 1.23 49.11 -19.22
C VAL A 9 1.02 47.60 -19.35
N ALA A 10 0.56 47.12 -20.50
CA ALA A 10 0.40 45.69 -20.76
C ALA A 10 1.73 44.93 -20.66
N ALA A 11 2.81 45.48 -21.23
CA ALA A 11 4.14 44.90 -21.15
C ALA A 11 4.64 44.88 -19.69
N ALA A 12 4.46 45.96 -18.94
CA ALA A 12 4.88 46.03 -17.53
C ALA A 12 4.14 45.01 -16.65
N LEU A 13 2.81 44.89 -16.82
CA LEU A 13 2.00 43.88 -16.10
C LEU A 13 2.43 42.46 -16.48
N THR A 14 2.58 42.18 -17.78
CA THR A 14 3.01 40.86 -18.26
C THR A 14 4.40 40.50 -17.72
N LEU A 15 5.34 41.44 -17.74
CA LEU A 15 6.70 41.25 -17.24
C LEU A 15 6.71 41.03 -15.72
N PHE A 16 5.85 41.73 -14.97
CA PHE A 16 5.69 41.56 -13.53
C PHE A 16 5.23 40.14 -13.17
N PHE A 17 4.18 39.63 -13.83
CA PHE A 17 3.70 38.26 -13.60
C PHE A 17 4.72 37.20 -14.05
N LEU A 18 5.35 37.38 -15.21
CA LEU A 18 6.42 36.48 -15.69
C LEU A 18 7.58 36.44 -14.70
N ARG A 19 8.04 37.60 -14.21
CA ARG A 19 9.14 37.66 -13.24
C ARG A 19 8.81 36.90 -11.96
N ASN A 20 7.60 37.08 -11.42
CA ASN A 20 7.18 36.39 -10.20
C ASN A 20 7.03 34.88 -10.44
N TYR A 21 6.52 34.47 -11.59
CA TYR A 21 6.44 33.07 -12.00
C TYR A 21 7.83 32.41 -12.10
N PHE A 22 8.77 33.03 -12.82
CA PHE A 22 10.14 32.52 -12.94
C PHE A 22 10.88 32.49 -11.60
N LYS A 23 10.67 33.50 -10.74
CA LYS A 23 11.22 33.50 -9.38
C LYS A 23 10.70 32.32 -8.57
N GLY A 24 9.40 32.05 -8.62
CA GLY A 24 8.76 30.90 -7.96
C GLY A 24 9.30 29.55 -8.46
N ILE A 25 9.50 29.40 -9.78
CA ILE A 25 10.14 28.20 -10.34
C ILE A 25 11.55 28.03 -9.76
N LYS A 26 12.37 29.09 -9.77
CA LYS A 26 13.75 29.02 -9.30
C LYS A 26 13.84 28.65 -7.82
N GLU A 27 12.93 29.18 -6.99
CA GLU A 27 12.85 28.83 -5.56
C GLU A 27 12.42 27.37 -5.35
N ARG A 28 11.44 26.86 -6.12
CA ARG A 28 11.01 25.45 -6.05
C ARG A 28 12.13 24.51 -6.47
N ASP A 29 12.83 24.80 -7.56
CA ASP A 29 13.97 24.03 -8.04
C ASP A 29 15.11 24.03 -7.01
N ALA A 30 15.40 25.18 -6.40
CA ALA A 30 16.41 25.27 -5.35
C ALA A 30 16.05 24.40 -4.13
N LYS A 31 14.79 24.44 -3.69
CA LYS A 31 14.29 23.57 -2.61
C LYS A 31 14.38 22.09 -2.98
N ALA A 32 14.00 21.72 -4.20
CA ALA A 32 14.06 20.34 -4.68
C ALA A 32 15.52 19.82 -4.74
N ARG A 33 16.46 20.66 -5.20
CA ARG A 33 17.90 20.32 -5.19
C ARG A 33 18.45 20.18 -3.77
N ALA A 34 18.09 21.09 -2.87
CA ALA A 34 18.50 21.00 -1.47
C ALA A 34 17.94 19.74 -0.79
N ALA A 35 16.70 19.37 -1.07
CA ALA A 35 16.10 18.13 -0.59
C ALA A 35 16.82 16.90 -1.17
N ALA A 36 17.18 16.91 -2.45
CA ALA A 36 17.94 15.84 -3.08
C ALA A 36 19.35 15.68 -2.46
N GLU A 37 20.07 16.78 -2.21
CA GLU A 37 21.36 16.74 -1.52
C GLU A 37 21.22 16.21 -0.09
N LYS A 38 20.21 16.65 0.65
CA LYS A 38 19.91 16.12 1.99
C LYS A 38 19.58 14.63 1.95
N GLY A 39 18.88 14.17 0.92
CA GLY A 39 18.54 12.77 0.71
C GLY A 39 19.75 11.86 0.51
N LYS A 40 20.85 12.37 -0.07
CA LYS A 40 22.11 11.62 -0.23
C LYS A 40 22.75 11.27 1.11
N LEU A 41 22.59 12.12 2.13
CA LEU A 41 23.16 11.91 3.47
C LEU A 41 22.52 10.74 4.25
N PHE A 42 21.30 10.31 3.86
CA PHE A 42 20.54 9.24 4.52
C PHE A 42 20.23 8.07 3.57
N SER A 43 20.94 7.98 2.43
CA SER A 43 20.52 7.19 1.26
C SER A 43 20.89 5.71 1.36
N GLU A 44 20.15 4.95 2.16
CA GLU A 44 19.96 3.51 1.90
C GLU A 44 18.83 3.26 0.89
N GLY A 45 18.23 4.33 0.34
CA GLY A 45 17.04 4.24 -0.51
C GLY A 45 15.75 3.95 0.27
N PRO A 46 14.63 3.73 -0.41
CA PRO A 46 13.39 3.25 0.22
C PRO A 46 13.61 1.84 0.80
N LYS A 47 13.01 1.53 1.95
CA LYS A 47 13.17 0.21 2.62
C LYS A 47 12.07 -0.81 2.31
N ALA A 48 11.02 -0.38 1.62
CA ALA A 48 9.80 -1.16 1.37
C ALA A 48 9.22 -0.76 0.01
N GLN A 49 7.91 -0.96 -0.19
CA GLN A 49 7.23 -0.49 -1.39
C GLN A 49 7.40 1.02 -1.58
N HIS A 50 7.77 1.43 -2.79
CA HIS A 50 8.01 2.83 -3.15
C HIS A 50 7.55 3.10 -4.60
N PRO A 51 7.33 4.37 -4.97
CA PRO A 51 6.97 4.69 -6.34
C PRO A 51 8.16 4.52 -7.28
N HIS A 52 7.94 3.84 -8.40
CA HIS A 52 8.72 3.94 -9.62
C HIS A 52 8.04 4.93 -10.56
N ILE A 53 8.80 5.90 -11.08
CA ILE A 53 8.28 6.99 -11.89
C ILE A 53 8.78 6.82 -13.31
N ASP A 54 7.86 6.63 -14.26
CA ASP A 54 8.20 6.61 -15.68
C ASP A 54 8.33 8.04 -16.21
N ASN A 55 9.55 8.43 -16.52
CA ASN A 55 9.87 9.76 -17.02
C ASN A 55 9.27 10.04 -18.42
N THR A 56 8.94 9.02 -19.19
CA THR A 56 8.31 9.15 -20.51
C THR A 56 6.87 9.62 -20.37
N TYR A 57 6.12 9.01 -19.44
CA TYR A 57 4.72 9.34 -19.20
C TYR A 57 4.52 10.52 -18.24
N CYS A 58 5.49 10.83 -17.38
CA CYS A 58 5.35 11.90 -16.39
C CYS A 58 5.18 13.29 -17.06
N ILE A 59 4.02 13.92 -16.86
CA ILE A 59 3.71 15.27 -17.40
C ILE A 59 4.13 16.43 -16.49
N GLY A 60 4.74 16.14 -15.33
CA GLY A 60 5.28 17.19 -14.46
C GLY A 60 4.26 18.00 -13.64
N CYS A 61 3.02 17.50 -13.47
CA CYS A 61 1.95 18.23 -12.78
C CYS A 61 2.14 18.45 -11.26
N ALA A 62 3.12 17.78 -10.65
CA ALA A 62 3.46 17.87 -9.23
C ALA A 62 2.40 17.39 -8.21
N THR A 63 1.27 16.82 -8.63
CA THR A 63 0.23 16.27 -7.73
C THR A 63 0.82 15.23 -6.77
N CYS A 64 1.71 14.36 -7.26
CA CYS A 64 2.37 13.35 -6.42
C CYS A 64 3.20 13.93 -5.27
N THR A 65 3.72 15.15 -5.39
CA THR A 65 4.49 15.83 -4.35
C THR A 65 3.60 16.44 -3.26
N THR A 66 2.36 16.81 -3.60
CA THR A 66 1.45 17.47 -2.66
C THR A 66 0.60 16.49 -1.87
N VAL A 67 0.33 15.30 -2.42
CA VAL A 67 -0.46 14.25 -1.75
C VAL A 67 0.35 13.40 -0.77
N CYS A 68 1.67 13.58 -0.69
CA CYS A 68 2.51 12.79 0.20
C CYS A 68 2.39 13.31 1.65
N PRO A 69 1.84 12.51 2.60
CA PRO A 69 1.71 12.94 3.99
C PRO A 69 3.06 13.05 4.70
N GLU A 70 4.08 12.33 4.21
CA GLU A 70 5.47 12.42 4.69
C GLU A 70 6.18 13.70 4.20
N GLY A 71 5.55 14.45 3.30
CA GLY A 71 6.07 15.70 2.74
C GLY A 71 7.09 15.48 1.62
N ASP A 72 8.36 15.74 1.91
CA ASP A 72 9.44 15.89 0.93
C ASP A 72 10.01 14.57 0.38
N VAL A 73 9.20 13.50 0.29
CA VAL A 73 9.62 12.22 -0.34
C VAL A 73 9.86 12.41 -1.84
N LEU A 74 8.90 13.06 -2.52
CA LEU A 74 8.94 13.35 -3.94
C LEU A 74 9.12 14.85 -4.16
N ALA A 75 9.93 15.22 -5.16
CA ALA A 75 10.05 16.59 -5.62
C ALA A 75 10.03 16.67 -7.15
N MET A 76 9.89 17.89 -7.67
CA MET A 76 10.00 18.15 -9.10
C MET A 76 11.42 18.60 -9.43
N LEU A 77 12.11 17.87 -10.31
CA LEU A 77 13.41 18.25 -10.87
C LEU A 77 13.34 18.14 -12.39
N GLY A 78 13.72 19.22 -13.09
CA GLY A 78 13.72 19.23 -14.56
C GLY A 78 12.34 18.97 -15.17
N GLY A 79 11.27 19.41 -14.51
CA GLY A 79 9.89 19.17 -14.94
C GLY A 79 9.39 17.73 -14.74
N LYS A 80 10.17 16.85 -14.11
CA LYS A 80 9.78 15.47 -13.83
C LYS A 80 9.76 15.21 -12.32
N ALA A 81 8.88 14.30 -11.91
CA ALA A 81 8.81 13.89 -10.51
C ALA A 81 9.97 12.94 -10.21
N VAL A 82 10.64 13.14 -9.08
CA VAL A 82 11.79 12.34 -8.64
C VAL A 82 11.68 12.04 -7.15
N ILE A 83 12.22 10.90 -6.73
CA ILE A 83 12.37 10.57 -5.32
C ILE A 83 13.59 11.30 -4.77
N VAL A 84 13.39 12.19 -3.80
CA VAL A 84 14.49 12.93 -3.14
C VAL A 84 14.77 12.42 -1.73
N ASN A 85 13.74 12.02 -0.97
CA ASN A 85 13.91 11.42 0.37
C ASN A 85 13.27 10.03 0.44
N GLY A 86 13.87 9.06 -0.26
CA GLY A 86 13.37 7.69 -0.32
C GLY A 86 13.21 7.00 1.04
N TYR A 87 14.10 7.28 2.00
CA TYR A 87 14.06 6.71 3.36
C TYR A 87 12.82 7.09 4.16
N LYS A 88 12.16 8.22 3.83
CA LYS A 88 10.88 8.63 4.43
C LYS A 88 9.68 7.96 3.77
N CYS A 89 9.87 7.30 2.62
CA CYS A 89 8.77 6.65 1.94
C CYS A 89 8.33 5.41 2.72
N ILE A 90 7.07 5.39 3.14
CA ILE A 90 6.47 4.22 3.82
C ILE A 90 5.47 3.45 2.95
N GLY A 91 5.37 3.77 1.66
CA GLY A 91 4.59 2.97 0.70
C GLY A 91 3.06 3.15 0.74
N HIS A 92 2.55 4.36 1.01
CA HIS A 92 1.10 4.64 1.04
C HIS A 92 0.36 4.51 -0.31
N SER A 93 1.11 4.57 -1.41
CA SER A 93 0.60 4.58 -2.80
C SER A 93 -0.25 5.79 -3.21
N LEU A 94 -0.39 6.82 -2.36
CA LEU A 94 -1.15 8.05 -2.67
C LEU A 94 -0.62 8.79 -3.90
N CYS A 95 0.69 8.75 -4.14
CA CYS A 95 1.30 9.36 -5.32
C CYS A 95 0.92 8.63 -6.62
N ALA A 96 0.80 7.31 -6.57
CA ALA A 96 0.33 6.50 -7.70
C ALA A 96 -1.16 6.75 -7.95
N ASP A 97 -1.99 6.69 -6.89
CA ASP A 97 -3.44 6.91 -6.94
C ASP A 97 -3.79 8.31 -7.50
N ALA A 98 -2.99 9.32 -7.17
CA ALA A 98 -3.22 10.71 -7.60
C ALA A 98 -2.60 11.05 -8.96
N CYS A 99 -1.90 10.13 -9.63
CA CYS A 99 -1.24 10.41 -10.90
C CYS A 99 -2.26 10.43 -12.04
N PRO A 100 -2.54 11.58 -12.67
CA PRO A 100 -3.61 11.68 -13.69
C PRO A 100 -3.27 10.94 -14.99
N VAL A 101 -2.00 10.63 -15.20
CA VAL A 101 -1.47 9.97 -16.41
C VAL A 101 -0.92 8.57 -16.13
N GLY A 102 -1.07 8.06 -14.90
CA GLY A 102 -0.60 6.72 -14.53
C GLY A 102 0.92 6.52 -14.63
N ALA A 103 1.72 7.59 -14.62
CA ALA A 103 3.18 7.51 -14.75
C ALA A 103 3.91 6.95 -13.51
N ILE A 104 3.18 6.62 -12.45
CA ILE A 104 3.75 6.14 -11.18
C ILE A 104 3.20 4.75 -10.91
N THR A 105 4.10 3.76 -10.84
CA THR A 105 3.79 2.40 -10.43
C THR A 105 4.45 2.11 -9.09
N MET A 106 3.84 1.28 -8.25
CA MET A 106 4.43 0.94 -6.96
C MET A 106 5.29 -0.31 -7.12
N VAL A 107 6.57 -0.21 -6.79
CA VAL A 107 7.54 -1.31 -6.84
C VAL A 107 8.08 -1.59 -5.45
N MET A 108 8.63 -2.78 -5.24
CA MET A 108 9.33 -3.10 -4.00
C MET A 108 10.76 -2.58 -4.04
N ALA A 109 11.22 -2.02 -2.92
CA ALA A 109 12.64 -1.74 -2.74
C ALA A 109 13.46 -3.03 -2.86
N ASN A 110 14.68 -2.89 -3.35
CA ASN A 110 15.64 -3.97 -3.31
C ASN A 110 15.83 -4.38 -1.82
N PRO A 111 15.84 -5.68 -1.47
CA PRO A 111 16.02 -6.10 -0.09
C PRO A 111 17.32 -5.50 0.45
N SER A 112 17.22 -4.49 1.33
CA SER A 112 18.39 -4.00 2.04
C SER A 112 18.78 -5.08 3.05
N MET A 113 20.07 -5.41 3.05
CA MET A 113 20.72 -6.48 3.81
C MET A 113 20.10 -6.65 5.20
N GLY A 114 19.27 -7.68 5.39
CA GLY A 114 18.68 -7.97 6.70
C GLY A 114 17.44 -8.84 6.79
N ALA A 115 16.85 -9.37 5.70
CA ALA A 115 15.72 -10.29 5.84
C ALA A 115 15.77 -11.42 4.81
N ASP A 116 15.69 -12.66 5.27
CA ASP A 116 15.31 -13.86 4.52
C ASP A 116 13.86 -13.71 4.01
N MET A 117 13.61 -12.70 3.17
CA MET A 117 12.29 -12.44 2.63
C MET A 117 12.07 -13.39 1.44
N PRO A 118 10.95 -14.13 1.41
CA PRO A 118 10.66 -15.02 0.30
C PRO A 118 10.47 -14.22 -0.99
N THR A 119 10.97 -14.76 -2.10
CA THR A 119 10.71 -14.19 -3.42
C THR A 119 9.23 -14.34 -3.73
N LEU A 120 8.56 -13.21 -4.00
CA LEU A 120 7.14 -13.16 -4.33
C LEU A 120 6.92 -12.71 -5.79
N THR A 121 5.92 -13.29 -6.43
CA THR A 121 5.40 -12.80 -7.71
C THR A 121 4.55 -11.54 -7.50
N GLY A 122 4.15 -10.87 -8.59
CA GLY A 122 3.20 -9.75 -8.53
C GLY A 122 1.81 -10.13 -7.99
N GLU A 123 1.50 -11.43 -7.92
CA GLU A 123 0.28 -12.00 -7.35
C GLU A 123 0.46 -12.45 -5.89
N PHE A 124 1.56 -12.05 -5.25
CA PHE A 124 1.90 -12.40 -3.85
C PHE A 124 2.22 -13.89 -3.62
N GLU A 125 2.42 -14.66 -4.70
CA GLU A 125 2.74 -16.08 -4.60
C GLU A 125 4.24 -16.29 -4.36
N THR A 126 4.57 -17.23 -3.48
CA THR A 126 5.95 -17.64 -3.20
C THR A 126 6.52 -18.53 -4.31
N THR A 127 7.77 -18.97 -4.15
CA THR A 127 8.35 -20.03 -4.98
C THR A 127 7.66 -21.40 -4.81
N VAL A 128 6.82 -21.56 -3.78
CA VAL A 128 5.98 -22.74 -3.58
C VAL A 128 4.59 -22.49 -4.19
N PRO A 129 4.18 -23.23 -5.24
CA PRO A 129 2.88 -23.04 -5.87
C PRO A 129 1.71 -23.19 -4.89
N ASN A 130 0.74 -22.27 -4.99
CA ASN A 130 -0.43 -22.12 -4.12
C ASN A 130 -0.12 -21.68 -2.67
N LEU A 131 1.10 -21.25 -2.37
CA LEU A 131 1.45 -20.62 -1.10
C LEU A 131 1.68 -19.13 -1.33
N PHE A 132 0.90 -18.30 -0.64
CA PHE A 132 0.88 -16.85 -0.81
C PHE A 132 1.31 -16.14 0.48
N ILE A 133 1.95 -14.98 0.33
CA ILE A 133 2.37 -14.15 1.46
C ILE A 133 1.85 -12.73 1.26
N VAL A 134 1.03 -12.29 2.21
CA VAL A 134 0.39 -10.97 2.20
C VAL A 134 0.55 -10.27 3.56
N GLY A 135 0.47 -8.95 3.55
CA GLY A 135 0.62 -8.11 4.74
C GLY A 135 2.08 -7.82 5.06
N GLU A 136 2.38 -7.73 6.36
CA GLU A 136 3.68 -7.27 6.86
C GLU A 136 4.85 -8.15 6.39
N LEU A 137 4.64 -9.47 6.29
CA LEU A 137 5.66 -10.42 5.82
C LEU A 137 6.03 -10.20 4.33
N GLY A 138 5.12 -9.62 3.54
CA GLY A 138 5.38 -9.18 2.16
C GLY A 138 6.10 -7.83 2.06
N GLY A 139 6.66 -7.32 3.18
CA GLY A 139 7.42 -6.07 3.22
C GLY A 139 6.58 -4.81 3.39
N LEU A 140 5.28 -4.93 3.69
CA LEU A 140 4.34 -3.80 3.74
C LEU A 140 3.64 -3.67 5.09
N ALA A 141 4.19 -2.81 5.96
CA ALA A 141 3.71 -2.61 7.33
C ALA A 141 2.49 -1.67 7.47
N LEU A 142 1.81 -1.32 6.37
CA LEU A 142 0.62 -0.46 6.40
C LEU A 142 -0.68 -1.27 6.39
N ILE A 143 -1.61 -0.91 7.28
CA ILE A 143 -2.91 -1.58 7.44
C ILE A 143 -3.72 -1.56 6.13
N LYS A 144 -3.73 -0.42 5.40
CA LYS A 144 -4.40 -0.31 4.09
C LYS A 144 -3.86 -1.35 3.10
N ASN A 145 -2.54 -1.45 3.00
CA ASN A 145 -1.89 -2.37 2.06
C ASN A 145 -2.16 -3.81 2.47
N ALA A 146 -2.02 -4.12 3.76
CA ALA A 146 -2.32 -5.44 4.30
C ALA A 146 -3.76 -5.89 3.99
N VAL A 147 -4.75 -5.03 4.22
CA VAL A 147 -6.16 -5.33 3.93
C VAL A 147 -6.40 -5.51 2.43
N ASN A 148 -5.85 -4.62 1.58
CA ASN A 148 -6.00 -4.72 0.13
C ASN A 148 -5.37 -6.00 -0.41
N GLN A 149 -4.14 -6.32 0.00
CA GLN A 149 -3.44 -7.54 -0.40
C GLN A 149 -4.18 -8.81 0.03
N GLY A 150 -4.69 -8.84 1.27
CA GLY A 150 -5.49 -9.97 1.75
C GLY A 150 -6.72 -10.21 0.87
N ARG A 151 -7.39 -9.13 0.43
CA ARG A 151 -8.54 -9.20 -0.47
C ARG A 151 -8.17 -9.66 -1.87
N GLU A 152 -7.15 -9.05 -2.46
CA GLU A 152 -6.66 -9.35 -3.82
C GLU A 152 -6.15 -10.79 -3.93
N CYS A 153 -5.41 -11.28 -2.92
CA CYS A 153 -4.90 -12.65 -2.86
C CYS A 153 -6.03 -13.68 -2.92
N VAL A 154 -7.12 -13.48 -2.17
CA VAL A 154 -8.26 -14.40 -2.22
C VAL A 154 -8.99 -14.35 -3.56
N ASP A 155 -9.07 -13.20 -4.21
CA ASP A 155 -9.64 -13.09 -5.56
C ASP A 155 -8.79 -13.85 -6.59
N ILE A 156 -7.45 -13.80 -6.47
CA ILE A 156 -6.53 -14.59 -7.30
C ILE A 156 -6.75 -16.08 -7.07
N ILE A 157 -6.82 -16.52 -5.82
CA ILE A 157 -7.07 -17.93 -5.46
C ILE A 157 -8.41 -18.39 -6.04
N LEU A 158 -9.47 -17.58 -5.93
CA LEU A 158 -10.79 -17.90 -6.47
C LEU A 158 -10.77 -18.05 -7.99
N ASN A 159 -10.08 -17.15 -8.71
CA ASN A 159 -9.94 -17.25 -10.16
C ASN A 159 -9.19 -18.52 -10.59
N ARG A 160 -8.16 -18.92 -9.85
CA ARG A 160 -7.45 -20.19 -10.10
C ARG A 160 -8.32 -21.41 -9.80
N PHE A 161 -9.10 -21.34 -8.73
CA PHE A 161 -10.01 -22.39 -8.32
C PHE A 161 -11.11 -22.62 -9.38
N THR A 162 -11.71 -21.54 -9.89
CA THR A 162 -12.75 -21.62 -10.93
C THR A 162 -12.19 -22.09 -12.27
N ALA A 163 -10.97 -21.68 -12.64
CA ALA A 163 -10.31 -22.09 -13.88
C ALA A 163 -9.92 -23.59 -13.92
N ARG A 164 -9.66 -24.22 -12.77
CA ARG A 164 -9.32 -25.65 -12.69
C ARG A 164 -10.52 -26.59 -12.86
N GLY A 165 -11.74 -26.06 -12.94
CA GLY A 165 -12.98 -26.85 -12.91
C GLY A 165 -13.21 -27.49 -11.53
N THR A 166 -14.44 -27.89 -11.24
CA THR A 166 -14.83 -28.51 -9.97
C THR A 166 -14.22 -29.91 -9.80
N ALA A 167 -12.90 -30.00 -9.62
CA ALA A 167 -12.27 -31.22 -9.14
C ALA A 167 -12.70 -31.41 -7.69
N ARG A 168 -13.51 -32.45 -7.46
CA ARG A 168 -14.03 -32.97 -6.18
C ARG A 168 -13.50 -32.21 -4.95
N THR A 169 -14.30 -31.30 -4.41
CA THR A 169 -14.17 -30.86 -3.02
C THR A 169 -14.31 -32.10 -2.14
N MET A 170 -13.19 -32.66 -1.70
CA MET A 170 -13.21 -33.66 -0.64
C MET A 170 -13.86 -33.01 0.58
N SER A 171 -14.81 -33.69 1.21
CA SER A 171 -15.63 -33.11 2.28
C SER A 171 -14.81 -32.60 3.46
N ASP A 172 -13.57 -33.07 3.62
CA ASP A 172 -12.69 -32.73 4.73
C ASP A 172 -11.54 -31.75 4.38
N VAL A 173 -11.43 -31.31 3.12
CA VAL A 173 -10.38 -30.37 2.69
C VAL A 173 -10.91 -28.93 2.72
N LEU A 174 -10.07 -27.96 3.09
CA LEU A 174 -10.38 -26.53 3.03
C LEU A 174 -10.01 -25.98 1.65
N ASP A 175 -10.79 -25.03 1.13
CA ASP A 175 -10.44 -24.30 -0.09
C ASP A 175 -9.28 -23.32 0.17
N VAL A 176 -9.26 -22.71 1.37
CA VAL A 176 -8.22 -21.75 1.80
C VAL A 176 -7.93 -21.91 3.29
N LEU A 177 -6.65 -22.04 3.65
CA LEU A 177 -6.18 -21.92 5.02
C LEU A 177 -5.46 -20.58 5.19
N VAL A 178 -5.94 -19.74 6.11
CA VAL A 178 -5.34 -18.44 6.41
C VAL A 178 -4.50 -18.55 7.67
N ILE A 179 -3.23 -18.15 7.58
CA ILE A 179 -2.28 -18.18 8.71
C ILE A 179 -2.02 -16.74 9.17
N GLY A 180 -2.45 -16.44 10.39
CA GLY A 180 -2.43 -15.12 11.01
C GLY A 180 -3.78 -14.39 10.90
N ALA A 181 -4.24 -13.83 12.01
CA ALA A 181 -5.43 -13.00 12.13
C ALA A 181 -5.07 -11.51 12.30
N GLY A 182 -4.00 -11.06 11.64
CA GLY A 182 -3.70 -9.63 11.45
C GLY A 182 -4.61 -8.98 10.39
N PRO A 183 -4.42 -7.69 10.05
CA PRO A 183 -5.27 -6.99 9.09
C PRO A 183 -5.41 -7.71 7.73
N ALA A 184 -4.32 -8.27 7.19
CA ALA A 184 -4.34 -9.02 5.93
C ALA A 184 -5.13 -10.33 6.05
N GLY A 185 -4.88 -11.10 7.12
CA GLY A 185 -5.58 -12.36 7.36
C GLY A 185 -7.07 -12.16 7.64
N ILE A 186 -7.43 -11.15 8.42
CA ILE A 186 -8.84 -10.74 8.63
C ILE A 186 -9.50 -10.40 7.28
N ALA A 187 -8.84 -9.60 6.45
CA ALA A 187 -9.37 -9.22 5.15
C ALA A 187 -9.52 -10.43 4.20
N ALA A 188 -8.52 -11.31 4.16
CA ALA A 188 -8.56 -12.55 3.39
C ALA A 188 -9.73 -13.44 3.82
N SER A 189 -9.88 -13.69 5.12
CA SER A 189 -10.96 -14.52 5.65
C SER A 189 -12.35 -13.93 5.40
N LEU A 190 -12.53 -12.61 5.57
CA LEU A 190 -13.79 -11.94 5.24
C LEU A 190 -14.10 -12.03 3.73
N ARG A 191 -13.08 -11.96 2.88
CA ARG A 191 -13.22 -12.13 1.42
C ARG A 191 -13.59 -13.58 1.07
N ALA A 192 -13.02 -14.56 1.75
CA ALA A 192 -13.36 -15.97 1.60
C ALA A 192 -14.83 -16.24 2.02
N ILE A 193 -15.30 -15.62 3.12
CA ILE A 193 -16.72 -15.66 3.53
C ILE A 193 -17.63 -15.09 2.43
N GLN A 194 -17.26 -13.93 1.87
CA GLN A 194 -18.04 -13.26 0.83
C GLN A 194 -18.26 -14.16 -0.40
N HIS A 195 -17.26 -14.96 -0.75
CA HIS A 195 -17.30 -15.90 -1.87
C HIS A 195 -17.73 -17.33 -1.48
N LYS A 196 -18.17 -17.52 -0.22
CA LYS A 196 -18.64 -18.81 0.32
C LYS A 196 -17.61 -19.94 0.22
N MET A 197 -16.33 -19.61 0.31
CA MET A 197 -15.23 -20.59 0.33
C MET A 197 -15.19 -21.30 1.69
N LYS A 198 -14.83 -22.59 1.68
CA LYS A 198 -14.57 -23.35 2.90
C LYS A 198 -13.18 -22.96 3.42
N TYR A 199 -13.12 -22.13 4.46
CA TYR A 199 -11.87 -21.61 5.01
C TYR A 199 -11.71 -21.83 6.52
N LEU A 200 -10.48 -21.66 7.00
CA LEU A 200 -10.17 -21.55 8.43
C LEU A 200 -9.03 -20.55 8.63
N THR A 201 -9.11 -19.74 9.69
CA THR A 201 -8.00 -18.87 10.13
C THR A 201 -7.32 -19.48 11.34
N LEU A 202 -5.99 -19.58 11.32
CA LEU A 202 -5.17 -19.96 12.47
C LEU A 202 -4.39 -18.74 12.97
N GLU A 203 -4.40 -18.49 14.26
CA GLU A 203 -3.65 -17.39 14.89
C GLU A 203 -2.90 -17.93 16.11
N ARG A 204 -1.62 -17.53 16.23
CA ARG A 204 -0.75 -17.94 17.34
C ARG A 204 -1.14 -17.26 18.66
N ASP A 205 -1.51 -15.98 18.59
CA ASP A 205 -1.77 -15.13 19.74
C ASP A 205 -3.26 -14.71 19.76
N GLU A 206 -3.51 -13.41 19.68
CA GLU A 206 -4.84 -12.80 19.64
C GLU A 206 -5.16 -12.18 18.27
N ILE A 207 -6.46 -11.97 18.02
CA ILE A 207 -6.94 -11.34 16.79
C ILE A 207 -6.41 -9.91 16.69
N GLY A 208 -5.95 -9.53 15.50
CA GLY A 208 -5.37 -8.22 15.19
C GLY A 208 -3.86 -8.25 15.00
N GLY A 209 -3.18 -9.35 15.35
CA GLY A 209 -1.76 -9.57 15.07
C GLY A 209 -0.87 -8.43 15.59
N THR A 210 0.00 -7.89 14.73
CA THR A 210 0.90 -6.78 15.09
C THR A 210 0.16 -5.55 15.62
N VAL A 211 -1.03 -5.25 15.09
CA VAL A 211 -1.82 -4.09 15.53
C VAL A 211 -2.27 -4.24 16.97
N ALA A 212 -2.61 -5.46 17.40
CA ALA A 212 -2.98 -5.76 18.78
C ALA A 212 -1.82 -5.56 19.77
N LYS A 213 -0.57 -5.52 19.29
CA LYS A 213 0.62 -5.31 20.11
C LYS A 213 1.10 -3.86 20.16
N TYR A 214 0.48 -2.95 19.41
CA TYR A 214 0.88 -1.54 19.44
C TYR A 214 0.66 -0.90 20.81
N PRO A 215 1.45 0.15 21.16
CA PRO A 215 1.19 0.97 22.33
C PRO A 215 -0.25 1.49 22.36
N ARG A 216 -0.78 1.69 23.57
CA ARG A 216 -2.14 2.23 23.75
C ARG A 216 -2.27 3.58 23.07
N GLN A 217 -3.45 3.86 22.53
CA GLN A 217 -3.78 5.13 21.84
C GLN A 217 -2.91 5.44 20.61
N LYS A 218 -2.10 4.50 20.10
CA LYS A 218 -1.38 4.70 18.84
C LYS A 218 -2.39 4.96 17.71
N LEU A 219 -2.16 6.03 16.95
CA LEU A 219 -2.87 6.30 15.71
C LEU A 219 -2.35 5.36 14.61
N VAL A 220 -3.26 4.61 13.98
CA VAL A 220 -2.88 3.46 13.13
C VAL A 220 -3.42 3.54 11.70
N MET A 221 -4.37 4.43 11.43
CA MET A 221 -4.99 4.60 10.12
C MET A 221 -4.96 6.06 9.73
N THR A 222 -4.40 6.36 8.55
CA THR A 222 -4.30 7.69 7.93
C THR A 222 -5.08 7.78 6.60
N SER A 223 -5.75 6.70 6.18
CA SER A 223 -6.39 6.61 4.86
C SER A 223 -7.61 5.70 4.89
N PRO A 224 -8.64 5.97 4.07
CA PRO A 224 -9.80 5.08 3.95
C PRO A 224 -9.43 3.70 3.41
N VAL A 225 -10.11 2.67 3.92
CA VAL A 225 -9.91 1.27 3.50
C VAL A 225 -11.27 0.64 3.23
N GLU A 226 -11.35 -0.22 2.21
CA GLU A 226 -12.56 -0.98 1.92
C GLU A 226 -12.47 -2.37 2.54
N PHE A 227 -13.27 -2.62 3.56
CA PHE A 227 -13.32 -3.93 4.21
C PHE A 227 -14.35 -4.82 3.51
N PRO A 228 -14.00 -6.09 3.18
CA PRO A 228 -14.97 -7.06 2.70
C PRO A 228 -16.12 -7.21 3.70
N MET A 229 -17.36 -7.36 3.21
CA MET A 229 -18.58 -7.50 4.02
C MET A 229 -19.02 -6.26 4.85
N TYR A 230 -18.20 -5.21 4.96
CA TYR A 230 -18.53 -3.99 5.72
C TYR A 230 -18.57 -2.70 4.86
N GLY A 231 -17.85 -2.67 3.74
CA GLY A 231 -17.78 -1.52 2.83
C GLY A 231 -16.68 -0.51 3.18
N LYS A 232 -16.80 0.74 2.67
CA LYS A 232 -15.78 1.77 2.81
C LYS A 232 -15.70 2.33 4.23
N PHE A 233 -14.57 2.10 4.88
CA PHE A 233 -14.19 2.68 6.17
C PHE A 233 -13.46 4.00 5.96
N LYS A 234 -14.07 5.13 6.33
CA LYS A 234 -13.59 6.48 5.99
C LYS A 234 -12.83 7.20 7.11
N LYS A 235 -12.64 6.60 8.29
CA LYS A 235 -11.96 7.28 9.40
C LYS A 235 -10.46 7.34 9.13
N THR A 236 -9.94 8.55 9.01
CA THR A 236 -8.53 8.86 8.71
C THR A 236 -7.68 9.07 9.96
N GLU A 237 -8.27 8.99 11.15
CA GLU A 237 -7.57 9.02 12.44
C GLU A 237 -8.31 8.06 13.38
N LEU A 238 -7.69 6.91 13.63
CA LEU A 238 -8.24 5.88 14.49
C LEU A 238 -7.16 5.39 15.45
N SER A 239 -7.51 5.30 16.73
CA SER A 239 -6.66 4.63 17.70
C SER A 239 -6.71 3.11 17.48
N LYS A 240 -5.66 2.42 17.91
CA LYS A 240 -5.58 0.96 17.97
C LYS A 240 -6.85 0.32 18.56
N GLU A 241 -7.30 0.77 19.72
CA GLU A 241 -8.42 0.16 20.46
C GLU A 241 -9.72 0.29 19.67
N ASN A 242 -9.93 1.45 19.04
CA ASN A 242 -11.08 1.68 18.18
C ASN A 242 -11.02 0.82 16.91
N LEU A 243 -9.83 0.53 16.39
CA LEU A 243 -9.65 -0.40 15.27
C LEU A 243 -9.96 -1.84 15.65
N LEU A 244 -9.45 -2.30 16.80
CA LEU A 244 -9.71 -3.65 17.31
C LEU A 244 -11.20 -3.85 17.62
N ALA A 245 -11.83 -2.88 18.28
CA ALA A 245 -13.27 -2.92 18.55
C ALA A 245 -14.11 -2.88 17.26
N PHE A 246 -13.61 -2.22 16.22
CA PHE A 246 -14.24 -2.26 14.90
C PHE A 246 -14.11 -3.65 14.26
N TRP A 247 -12.92 -4.24 14.24
CA TRP A 247 -12.73 -5.60 13.74
C TRP A 247 -13.60 -6.58 14.49
N ASP A 248 -13.61 -6.54 15.81
CA ASP A 248 -14.44 -7.41 16.63
C ASP A 248 -15.92 -7.40 16.20
N LYS A 249 -16.50 -6.21 15.96
CA LYS A 249 -17.87 -6.08 15.43
C LYS A 249 -18.06 -6.72 14.05
N VAL A 250 -17.10 -6.53 13.15
CA VAL A 250 -17.16 -7.09 11.79
C VAL A 250 -17.06 -8.61 11.83
N LEU A 251 -16.13 -9.13 12.63
CA LEU A 251 -15.87 -10.56 12.75
C LEU A 251 -17.05 -11.31 13.37
N HIS A 252 -17.66 -10.76 14.43
CA HIS A 252 -18.88 -11.32 15.03
C HIS A 252 -20.06 -11.37 14.04
N ARG A 253 -20.21 -10.35 13.18
CA ARG A 253 -21.30 -10.32 12.19
C ARG A 253 -21.09 -11.33 11.06
N ALA A 254 -19.84 -11.61 10.71
CA ALA A 254 -19.49 -12.42 9.54
C ALA A 254 -19.34 -13.93 9.83
N ASP A 255 -19.64 -14.39 11.05
CA ASP A 255 -19.36 -15.75 11.52
C ASP A 255 -17.90 -16.16 11.25
N PHE A 256 -16.98 -15.29 11.68
CA PHE A 256 -15.55 -15.45 11.42
C PHE A 256 -14.98 -16.70 12.13
N LYS A 257 -14.46 -17.63 11.33
CA LYS A 257 -13.88 -18.89 11.81
C LYS A 257 -12.39 -18.72 12.06
N VAL A 258 -12.02 -18.63 13.33
CA VAL A 258 -10.64 -18.51 13.78
C VAL A 258 -10.35 -19.47 14.93
N ARG A 259 -9.13 -20.02 14.94
CA ARG A 259 -8.56 -20.72 16.10
C ARG A 259 -7.34 -19.96 16.57
N THR A 260 -7.46 -19.31 17.72
CA THR A 260 -6.36 -18.64 18.42
C THR A 260 -5.53 -19.65 19.22
N GLY A 261 -4.32 -19.28 19.63
CA GLY A 261 -3.39 -20.19 20.32
C GLY A 261 -2.85 -21.33 19.44
N GLN A 262 -3.01 -21.23 18.12
CA GLN A 262 -2.58 -22.22 17.14
C GLN A 262 -1.39 -21.67 16.35
N ARG A 263 -0.18 -22.06 16.73
CA ARG A 263 1.03 -21.73 15.98
C ARG A 263 1.24 -22.75 14.87
N VAL A 264 1.35 -22.28 13.63
CA VAL A 264 1.80 -23.12 12.52
C VAL A 264 3.32 -23.24 12.59
N GLU A 265 3.82 -24.47 12.65
CA GLU A 265 5.25 -24.78 12.71
C GLU A 265 5.83 -25.13 11.34
N ASP A 266 5.04 -25.81 10.50
CA ASP A 266 5.51 -26.34 9.22
C ASP A 266 4.36 -26.46 8.21
N ILE A 267 4.67 -26.34 6.93
CA ILE A 267 3.74 -26.48 5.80
C ILE A 267 4.38 -27.42 4.78
N LYS A 268 3.75 -28.58 4.56
CA LYS A 268 4.23 -29.60 3.62
C LYS A 268 3.16 -29.93 2.62
N ARG A 269 3.59 -30.26 1.39
CA ARG A 269 2.70 -30.88 0.39
C ARG A 269 2.33 -32.29 0.86
N GLY A 270 1.05 -32.58 0.82
CA GLY A 270 0.51 -33.91 1.01
C GLY A 270 0.88 -34.85 -0.15
N PRO A 271 0.71 -36.17 0.05
CA PRO A 271 0.95 -37.20 -0.97
C PRO A 271 0.08 -37.04 -2.23
N ASP A 272 -1.03 -36.33 -2.09
CA ASP A 272 -1.99 -35.96 -3.13
C ASP A 272 -1.60 -34.69 -3.92
N GLY A 273 -0.48 -34.06 -3.56
CA GLY A 273 0.03 -32.86 -4.21
C GLY A 273 -0.62 -31.55 -3.75
N VAL A 274 -1.53 -31.62 -2.76
CA VAL A 274 -2.16 -30.49 -2.07
C VAL A 274 -1.31 -30.06 -0.88
#